data_AF-A0A925THR2-F1
#
_entry.id   AF-A0A925THR2-F1
#
_cell.length_a   1.000
_cell.length_b   1.000
_cell.length_c   1.000
_cell.angle_alpha   90.00
_cell.angle_beta   90.00
_cell.angle_gamma   90.00
#
_symmetry.space_group_name_H-M   'P 1'
#
loop_
_entity.id
_entity.type
_entity.pdbx_description
1 polymer ?
#
loop_
_entity_poly.entity_id
_entity_poly.type
_entity_poly.pdbx_seq_one_letter_code
_entity_poly.pdbx_strand_id
1 'polypeptide(L)'
;EKHGRCVVAVSEGIADAKHQPIATTLAKTVEKDAHGNVQLGGGALADMLGDTIKEKLRLKRVRGDTFGYLQRSFIGCVSDVDQREARQAGETAVRYAMSEKRDGTVTIHRADNPTGHYAVRYELSALEDVAGKTRTMPADFMAGADVTEAFRKYLTPLLGSAMPQAHRLVSNPVPKIPG
;
A
#
# COMPACT_ATOMS: atom_id res chain seq x y z
N GLU A 1 10.59 -10.12 21.43
CA GLU A 1 11.97 -10.17 21.98
C GLU A 1 13.07 -10.14 20.91
N LYS A 2 13.04 -10.99 19.88
CA LYS A 2 14.06 -11.10 18.79
C LYS A 2 14.72 -9.81 18.26
N HIS A 3 13.97 -8.72 18.10
CA HIS A 3 14.48 -7.47 17.51
C HIS A 3 14.43 -6.26 18.44
N GLY A 4 13.95 -6.40 19.69
CA GLY A 4 13.73 -5.30 20.63
C GLY A 4 12.65 -4.28 20.22
N ARG A 5 12.06 -4.40 19.03
CA ARG A 5 10.95 -3.61 18.50
C ARG A 5 10.13 -4.42 17.49
N CYS A 6 8.92 -3.97 17.22
CA CYS A 6 8.06 -4.48 16.14
C CYS A 6 7.50 -3.27 15.38
N VAL A 7 7.53 -3.34 14.05
CA VAL A 7 6.88 -2.35 13.17
C VAL A 7 5.78 -3.10 12.44
N VAL A 8 4.57 -2.55 12.48
CA VAL A 8 3.39 -3.15 11.84
C VAL A 8 2.84 -2.13 10.86
N ALA A 9 2.75 -2.52 9.59
CA ALA A 9 2.01 -1.76 8.59
C ALA A 9 0.59 -2.34 8.53
N VAL A 10 -0.42 -1.49 8.64
CA VAL A 10 -1.83 -1.90 8.69
C VAL A 10 -2.61 -1.09 7.68
N SER A 11 -3.41 -1.76 6.84
CA SER A 11 -4.35 -1.10 5.94
C SER A 11 -5.53 -0.53 6.72
N GLU A 12 -6.04 0.63 6.33
CA GLU A 12 -7.25 1.21 6.91
C GLU A 12 -8.46 0.25 6.80
N GLY A 13 -8.50 -0.54 5.74
CA GLY A 13 -9.58 -1.49 5.44
C GLY A 13 -9.41 -2.89 6.05
N ILE A 14 -8.57 -3.10 7.07
CA ILE A 14 -8.47 -4.43 7.70
C ILE A 14 -9.82 -4.89 8.26
N ALA A 15 -10.13 -6.16 8.03
CA ALA A 15 -11.37 -6.79 8.46
C ALA A 15 -11.10 -8.15 9.12
N ASP A 16 -12.06 -8.60 9.93
CA ASP A 16 -12.02 -9.94 10.52
C ASP A 16 -12.42 -11.03 9.50
N ALA A 17 -12.46 -12.29 9.96
CA ALA A 17 -12.86 -13.43 9.15
C ALA A 17 -14.32 -13.40 8.65
N LYS A 18 -15.15 -12.50 9.21
CA LYS A 18 -16.54 -12.27 8.78
C LYS A 18 -16.65 -11.04 7.86
N HIS A 19 -15.52 -10.50 7.40
CA HIS A 19 -15.44 -9.26 6.63
C HIS A 19 -15.98 -8.03 7.38
N GLN A 20 -16.01 -8.06 8.71
CA GLN A 20 -16.35 -6.90 9.51
C GLN A 20 -15.10 -6.03 9.69
N PRO A 21 -15.12 -4.73 9.32
CA PRO A 21 -13.98 -3.85 9.53
C PRO A 21 -13.52 -3.81 10.98
N ILE A 22 -12.24 -4.04 11.24
CA ILE A 22 -11.68 -4.13 12.61
C ILE A 22 -11.93 -2.83 13.39
N ALA A 23 -11.91 -1.71 12.69
CA ALA A 23 -12.18 -0.42 13.27
C ALA A 23 -13.59 -0.33 13.88
N THR A 24 -14.61 -1.02 13.33
CA THR A 24 -15.95 -1.06 13.95
C THR A 24 -16.01 -1.89 15.21
N THR A 25 -15.26 -3.00 15.26
CA THR A 25 -15.21 -3.86 16.43
C THR A 25 -14.46 -3.21 17.60
N LEU A 26 -13.54 -2.28 17.30
CA LEU A 26 -12.79 -1.55 18.32
C LEU A 26 -13.44 -0.20 18.69
N ALA A 27 -14.26 0.38 17.81
CA ALA A 27 -14.92 1.65 18.04
C ALA A 27 -16.04 1.52 19.10
N LYS A 28 -16.06 2.46 20.05
CA LYS A 28 -17.15 2.58 21.04
C LYS A 28 -18.42 3.21 20.45
N THR A 29 -18.27 4.01 19.38
CA THR A 29 -19.35 4.67 18.64
C THR A 29 -19.03 4.55 17.15
N VAL A 30 -19.97 4.03 16.35
CA VAL A 30 -19.79 3.77 14.91
C VAL A 30 -20.63 4.76 14.12
N GLU A 31 -20.00 5.73 13.47
CA GLU A 31 -20.65 6.56 12.45
C GLU A 31 -20.46 5.91 11.07
N LYS A 32 -21.48 5.98 10.22
CA LYS A 32 -21.44 5.45 8.85
C LYS A 32 -21.77 6.57 7.86
N ASP A 33 -21.07 6.58 6.73
CA ASP A 33 -21.39 7.47 5.61
C ASP A 33 -22.63 7.00 4.83
N ALA A 34 -23.06 7.80 3.85
CA ALA A 34 -24.23 7.51 3.01
C ALA A 34 -24.07 6.27 2.11
N HIS A 35 -22.85 5.73 1.97
CA HIS A 35 -22.55 4.52 1.21
C HIS A 35 -22.43 3.28 2.13
N GLY A 36 -22.64 3.45 3.44
CA GLY A 36 -22.56 2.38 4.43
C GLY A 36 -21.14 2.08 4.92
N ASN A 37 -20.14 2.88 4.51
CA ASN A 37 -18.78 2.75 5.01
C ASN A 37 -18.69 3.37 6.40
N VAL A 38 -17.84 2.80 7.24
CA VAL A 38 -17.65 3.28 8.59
C VAL A 38 -16.73 4.50 8.54
N GLN A 39 -17.23 5.63 9.03
CA GLN A 39 -16.51 6.89 9.02
C GLN A 39 -15.60 6.94 10.25
N LEU A 40 -14.35 6.56 10.06
CA LEU A 40 -13.33 6.64 11.10
C LEU A 40 -12.46 7.84 10.80
N GLY A 41 -12.33 8.76 11.75
CA GLY A 41 -11.33 9.82 11.65
C GLY A 41 -9.96 9.19 11.42
N GLY A 42 -9.17 9.73 10.49
CA GLY A 42 -8.00 9.06 9.92
C GLY A 42 -7.04 8.43 10.94
N GLY A 43 -6.91 8.94 12.16
CA GLY A 43 -6.04 8.36 13.21
C GLY A 43 -6.66 7.25 14.07
N ALA A 44 -7.97 7.07 14.06
CA ALA A 44 -8.68 6.29 15.09
C ALA A 44 -8.28 4.81 15.10
N LEU A 45 -8.04 4.20 13.93
CA LEU A 45 -7.62 2.79 13.86
C LEU A 45 -6.25 2.57 14.50
N ALA A 46 -5.29 3.46 14.25
CA ALA A 46 -3.95 3.36 14.80
C ALA A 46 -3.94 3.48 16.33
N ASP A 47 -4.74 4.42 16.87
CA ASP A 47 -4.90 4.60 18.32
C ASP A 47 -5.57 3.39 18.97
N MET A 48 -6.69 2.91 18.41
CA MET A 48 -7.42 1.74 18.92
C MET A 48 -6.57 0.46 18.93
N LEU A 49 -5.84 0.20 17.85
CA LEU A 49 -4.89 -0.93 17.80
C LEU A 49 -3.73 -0.72 18.77
N GLY A 50 -3.22 0.51 18.86
CA GLY A 50 -2.15 0.88 19.77
C GLY A 50 -2.51 0.59 21.24
N ASP A 51 -3.70 0.98 21.66
CA ASP A 51 -4.19 0.73 23.02
C ASP A 51 -4.48 -0.74 23.27
N THR A 52 -5.09 -1.44 22.30
CA THR A 52 -5.29 -2.90 22.36
C THR A 52 -3.96 -3.64 22.59
N ILE A 53 -2.90 -3.25 21.86
CA ILE A 53 -1.57 -3.85 22.01
C ILE A 53 -0.95 -3.51 23.38
N LYS A 54 -1.04 -2.26 23.84
CA LYS A 54 -0.54 -1.86 25.17
C LYS A 54 -1.19 -2.69 26.27
N GLU A 55 -2.51 -2.84 26.24
CA GLU A 55 -3.28 -3.57 27.24
C GLU A 55 -2.96 -5.07 27.22
N LYS A 56 -3.05 -5.70 26.05
CA LYS A 56 -2.91 -7.16 25.92
C LYS A 56 -1.47 -7.63 26.15
N LEU A 57 -0.48 -6.86 25.69
CA LEU A 57 0.94 -7.23 25.78
C LEU A 57 1.67 -6.52 26.94
N ARG A 58 0.98 -5.68 27.72
CA ARG A 58 1.53 -4.92 28.86
C ARG A 58 2.77 -4.09 28.46
N LEU A 59 2.74 -3.50 27.27
CA LEU A 59 3.84 -2.71 26.72
C LEU A 59 3.69 -1.23 27.10
N LYS A 60 4.81 -0.61 27.51
CA LYS A 60 4.82 0.81 27.90
C LYS A 60 4.76 1.78 26.72
N ARG A 61 5.28 1.38 25.55
CA ARG A 61 5.43 2.26 24.38
C ARG A 61 4.91 1.58 23.12
N VAL A 62 3.79 2.10 22.62
CA VAL A 62 3.24 1.81 21.29
C VAL A 62 2.89 3.16 20.67
N ARG A 63 3.28 3.36 19.41
CA ARG A 63 3.00 4.58 18.64
C ARG A 63 2.41 4.16 17.30
N GLY A 64 1.35 4.83 16.89
CA GLY A 64 0.75 4.69 15.58
C GLY A 64 0.89 6.00 14.82
N ASP A 65 1.30 5.90 13.56
CA ASP A 65 1.32 7.02 12.62
C ASP A 65 0.31 6.69 11.53
N THR A 66 -0.62 7.61 11.25
CA THR A 66 -1.57 7.43 10.16
C THR A 66 -1.28 8.37 9.02
N PHE A 67 -0.98 7.80 7.86
CA PHE A 67 -0.74 8.54 6.64
C PHE A 67 -2.06 8.81 5.91
N GLY A 68 -2.58 10.04 6.03
CA GLY A 68 -3.74 10.51 5.27
C GLY A 68 -3.38 10.94 3.85
N TYR A 69 -3.37 12.26 3.60
CA TYR A 69 -2.94 12.79 2.29
C TYR A 69 -1.46 12.52 1.98
N LEU A 70 -0.62 12.39 3.02
CA LEU A 70 0.82 12.25 2.85
C LEU A 70 1.19 11.01 2.01
N GLN A 71 0.49 9.89 2.14
CA GLN A 71 0.80 8.69 1.33
C GLN A 71 0.39 8.79 -0.14
N ARG A 72 -0.46 9.75 -0.52
CA ARG A 72 -1.00 9.88 -1.90
C ARG A 72 -0.67 11.20 -2.59
N SER A 73 -0.04 12.14 -1.89
CA SER A 73 0.19 13.50 -2.39
C SER A 73 1.56 14.06 -1.97
N PHE A 74 2.51 13.19 -1.63
CA PHE A 74 3.84 13.62 -1.24
C PHE A 74 4.79 13.71 -2.44
N ILE A 75 4.88 14.91 -3.02
CA ILE A 75 5.72 15.21 -4.20
C ILE A 75 7.20 14.87 -3.98
N GLY A 76 7.68 14.87 -2.72
CA GLY A 76 9.06 14.52 -2.38
C GLY A 76 9.39 13.01 -2.45
N CYS A 77 8.40 12.14 -2.60
CA CYS A 77 8.59 10.68 -2.71
C CYS A 77 7.68 10.12 -3.80
N VAL A 78 8.15 10.21 -5.04
CA VAL A 78 7.40 9.73 -6.21
C VAL A 78 8.28 8.79 -7.00
N SER A 79 7.76 7.61 -7.32
CA SER A 79 8.43 6.69 -8.22
C SER A 79 8.58 7.32 -9.62
N ASP A 80 9.78 7.27 -10.17
CA ASP A 80 10.04 7.69 -11.56
C ASP A 80 9.36 6.75 -12.57
N VAL A 81 9.17 5.47 -12.21
CA VAL A 81 8.38 4.51 -13.00
C VAL A 81 6.91 4.93 -13.08
N ASP A 82 6.23 5.04 -11.93
CA ASP A 82 4.85 5.55 -11.85
C ASP A 82 4.62 6.86 -12.62
N GLN A 83 5.51 7.85 -12.49
CA GLN A 83 5.41 9.11 -13.25
C GLN A 83 5.44 8.91 -14.77
N ARG A 84 6.38 8.10 -15.26
CA ARG A 84 6.50 7.82 -16.70
C ARG A 84 5.30 7.03 -17.19
N GLU A 85 4.87 6.02 -16.45
CA GLU A 85 3.76 5.17 -16.83
C GLU A 85 2.43 5.92 -16.84
N ALA A 86 2.16 6.75 -15.82
CA ALA A 86 0.97 7.60 -15.77
C ALA A 86 0.92 8.57 -16.96
N ARG A 87 2.06 9.21 -17.30
CA ARG A 87 2.16 10.08 -18.47
C ARG A 87 1.91 9.31 -19.77
N GLN A 88 2.56 8.16 -19.94
CA GLN A 88 2.41 7.35 -21.16
C GLN A 88 1.00 6.80 -21.33
N ALA A 89 0.32 6.45 -20.24
CA ALA A 89 -1.09 6.06 -20.28
C ALA A 89 -1.97 7.19 -20.82
N GLY A 90 -1.79 8.42 -20.33
CA GLY A 90 -2.52 9.59 -20.81
C GLY A 90 -2.23 9.93 -22.28
N GLU A 91 -0.96 9.94 -22.69
CA GLU A 91 -0.59 10.17 -24.09
C GLU A 91 -1.16 9.09 -25.02
N THR A 92 -1.16 7.83 -24.58
CA THR A 92 -1.70 6.70 -25.34
C THR A 92 -3.22 6.79 -25.47
N ALA A 93 -3.92 7.24 -24.43
CA ALA A 93 -5.37 7.46 -24.49
C ALA A 93 -5.75 8.50 -25.55
N VAL A 94 -4.99 9.61 -25.62
CA VAL A 94 -5.20 10.64 -26.64
C VAL A 94 -4.93 10.08 -28.05
N ARG A 95 -3.86 9.29 -28.22
CA ARG A 95 -3.59 8.64 -29.53
C ARG A 95 -4.75 7.77 -29.95
N TYR A 96 -5.24 6.88 -29.07
CA TYR A 96 -6.40 6.05 -29.37
C TYR A 96 -7.64 6.87 -29.74
N ALA A 97 -7.96 7.91 -28.98
CA ALA A 97 -9.11 8.78 -29.26
C ALA A 97 -9.03 9.49 -30.62
N MET A 98 -7.81 9.79 -31.11
CA MET A 98 -7.58 10.50 -32.37
C MET A 98 -7.49 9.56 -33.58
N SER A 99 -6.84 8.41 -33.44
CA SER A 99 -6.56 7.51 -34.57
C SER A 99 -7.58 6.39 -34.73
N GLU A 100 -8.29 6.05 -33.65
CA GLU A 100 -9.21 4.93 -33.63
C GLU A 100 -10.61 5.43 -33.24
N LYS A 101 -11.62 5.12 -34.05
CA LYS A 101 -13.02 5.39 -33.71
C LYS A 101 -13.53 4.35 -32.69
N ARG A 102 -12.83 4.18 -31.57
CA ARG A 102 -13.09 3.18 -30.53
C ARG A 102 -13.04 3.84 -29.15
N ASP A 103 -13.93 3.41 -28.28
CA ASP A 103 -13.95 3.76 -26.86
C ASP A 103 -13.27 2.67 -26.00
N GLY A 104 -12.84 3.05 -24.80
CA GLY A 104 -12.16 2.14 -23.88
C GLY A 104 -11.37 2.86 -22.80
N THR A 105 -10.62 2.09 -22.02
CA THR A 105 -9.63 2.60 -21.06
C THR A 105 -8.24 2.10 -21.42
N VAL A 106 -7.21 2.89 -21.13
CA VAL A 106 -5.82 2.45 -21.29
C VAL A 106 -5.42 1.62 -20.09
N THR A 107 -5.01 0.39 -20.34
CA THR A 107 -4.51 -0.55 -19.33
C THR A 107 -3.00 -0.76 -19.49
N ILE A 108 -2.33 -1.02 -18.37
CA ILE A 108 -0.88 -1.25 -18.31
C ILE A 108 -0.64 -2.73 -18.05
N HIS A 109 0.06 -3.39 -18.97
CA HIS A 109 0.35 -4.82 -18.90
C HIS A 109 1.85 -5.02 -18.79
N ARG A 110 2.29 -5.90 -17.87
CA ARG A 110 3.69 -6.31 -17.83
C ARG A 110 4.04 -6.98 -19.16
N ALA A 111 5.11 -6.52 -19.78
CA ALA A 111 5.61 -7.11 -21.01
C ALA A 111 6.56 -8.26 -20.68
N ASP A 112 6.44 -9.36 -21.42
CA ASP A 112 7.44 -10.41 -21.41
C ASP A 112 8.72 -9.87 -22.06
N ASN A 113 9.69 -9.52 -21.22
CA ASN A 113 10.97 -9.00 -21.67
C ASN A 113 12.03 -10.11 -21.63
N PRO A 114 12.60 -10.52 -22.78
CA PRO A 114 13.65 -11.53 -22.84
C PRO A 114 14.88 -11.22 -21.99
N THR A 115 15.15 -9.94 -21.70
CA THR A 115 16.28 -9.53 -20.85
C THR A 115 15.99 -9.67 -19.36
N GLY A 116 14.74 -9.99 -18.97
CA GLY A 116 14.27 -10.04 -17.59
C GLY A 116 14.10 -8.66 -16.93
N HIS A 117 14.30 -7.56 -17.67
CA HIS A 117 14.07 -6.22 -17.14
C HIS A 117 12.59 -5.85 -17.14
N TYR A 118 12.16 -5.12 -16.12
CA TYR A 118 10.79 -4.62 -16.04
C TYR A 118 10.45 -3.76 -17.26
N ALA A 119 9.36 -4.11 -17.94
CA ALA A 119 8.81 -3.39 -19.07
C ALA A 119 7.28 -3.53 -19.08
N VAL A 120 6.61 -2.57 -19.71
CA VAL A 120 5.16 -2.56 -19.85
C VAL A 120 4.73 -2.27 -21.29
N ARG A 121 3.52 -2.71 -21.62
CA ARG A 121 2.79 -2.34 -22.84
C ARG A 121 1.45 -1.71 -22.44
N TYR A 122 0.98 -0.80 -23.29
CA TYR A 122 -0.29 -0.10 -23.10
C TYR A 122 -1.30 -0.57 -24.15
N GLU A 123 -2.51 -0.86 -23.70
CA GLU A 123 -3.58 -1.35 -24.56
C GLU A 123 -4.87 -0.62 -24.29
N LEU A 124 -5.69 -0.48 -25.33
CA LEU A 124 -7.08 -0.06 -25.18
C LEU A 124 -7.92 -1.28 -24.81
N SER A 125 -8.43 -1.33 -23.58
CA SER A 125 -9.34 -2.37 -23.10
C SER A 125 -10.79 -1.87 -23.10
N ALA A 126 -11.73 -2.76 -23.41
CA ALA A 126 -13.15 -2.45 -23.36
C ALA A 126 -13.56 -2.10 -21.92
N LEU A 127 -14.47 -1.12 -21.78
CA LEU A 127 -14.92 -0.68 -20.44
C LEU A 127 -15.63 -1.81 -19.68
N GLU A 128 -16.39 -2.65 -20.36
CA GLU A 128 -17.05 -3.84 -19.79
C GLU A 128 -16.06 -4.86 -19.20
N ASP A 129 -14.83 -4.88 -19.70
CA ASP A 129 -13.80 -5.78 -19.18
C ASP A 129 -13.20 -5.34 -17.86
N VAL A 130 -13.37 -4.07 -17.49
CA VAL A 130 -12.76 -3.46 -16.29
C VAL A 130 -13.78 -2.93 -15.29
N ALA A 131 -14.92 -2.44 -15.77
CA ALA A 131 -15.91 -1.74 -14.95
C ALA A 131 -16.50 -2.68 -13.90
N GLY A 132 -16.47 -2.25 -12.63
CA GLY A 132 -17.00 -3.02 -11.50
C GLY A 132 -16.19 -4.27 -11.15
N LYS A 133 -15.09 -4.58 -11.86
CA LYS A 133 -14.21 -5.70 -11.53
C LYS A 133 -13.12 -5.25 -10.58
N THR A 134 -12.80 -6.08 -9.60
CA THR A 134 -11.75 -5.81 -8.61
C THR A 134 -10.58 -6.75 -8.81
N ARG A 135 -9.37 -6.18 -8.90
CA ARG A 135 -8.14 -6.96 -8.84
C ARG A 135 -7.80 -7.25 -7.38
N THR A 136 -7.96 -8.49 -6.95
CA THR A 136 -7.57 -8.94 -5.61
C THR A 136 -6.06 -9.15 -5.52
N MET A 137 -5.51 -9.03 -4.32
CA MET A 137 -4.11 -9.39 -4.08
C MET A 137 -3.95 -10.91 -4.25
N PRO A 138 -3.01 -11.39 -5.09
CA PRO A 138 -2.75 -12.81 -5.26
C PRO A 138 -2.43 -13.51 -3.94
N ALA A 139 -2.90 -14.75 -3.76
CA ALA A 139 -2.66 -15.50 -2.53
C ALA A 139 -1.17 -15.80 -2.29
N ASP A 140 -0.43 -16.05 -3.38
CA ASP A 140 1.01 -16.29 -3.37
C ASP A 140 1.84 -15.04 -3.07
N PHE A 141 1.22 -13.86 -2.95
CA PHE A 141 1.88 -12.63 -2.50
C PHE A 141 1.91 -12.51 -0.96
N MET A 142 1.13 -13.33 -0.25
CA MET A 142 0.98 -13.27 1.20
C MET A 142 1.69 -14.42 1.92
N ALA A 143 2.33 -14.11 3.04
CA ALA A 143 2.94 -15.05 3.97
C ALA A 143 2.46 -14.75 5.40
N GLY A 144 1.20 -15.05 5.68
CA GLY A 144 0.57 -14.71 6.96
C GLY A 144 0.48 -13.20 7.15
N ALA A 145 1.24 -12.65 8.09
CA ALA A 145 1.32 -11.21 8.38
C ALA A 145 2.45 -10.48 7.61
N ASP A 146 3.13 -11.17 6.69
CA ASP A 146 4.21 -10.61 5.85
C ASP A 146 3.93 -10.90 4.36
N VAL A 147 4.81 -10.43 3.49
CA VAL A 147 4.75 -10.59 2.04
C VAL A 147 5.78 -11.60 1.54
N THR A 148 5.45 -12.29 0.45
CA THR A 148 6.35 -13.27 -0.17
C THR A 148 7.39 -12.59 -1.07
N GLU A 149 8.37 -13.38 -1.52
CA GLU A 149 9.30 -12.95 -2.56
C GLU A 149 8.61 -12.67 -3.89
N ALA A 150 7.49 -13.34 -4.19
CA ALA A 150 6.70 -13.05 -5.40
C ALA A 150 6.13 -11.62 -5.37
N PHE A 151 5.61 -11.19 -4.21
CA PHE A 151 5.18 -9.81 -4.01
C PHE A 151 6.35 -8.82 -4.15
N ARG A 152 7.50 -9.13 -3.54
CA ARG A 152 8.69 -8.27 -3.63
C ARG A 152 9.13 -8.08 -5.08
N LYS A 153 9.24 -9.17 -5.85
CA LYS A 153 9.55 -9.11 -7.30
C LYS A 153 8.53 -8.30 -8.09
N TYR A 154 7.25 -8.41 -7.76
CA TYR A 154 6.21 -7.61 -8.38
C TYR A 154 6.34 -6.12 -8.04
N LEU A 155 6.51 -5.79 -6.76
CA LEU A 155 6.48 -4.41 -6.25
C LEU A 155 7.76 -3.63 -6.55
N THR A 156 8.94 -4.24 -6.38
CA THR A 156 10.23 -3.53 -6.40
C THR A 156 10.44 -2.66 -7.64
N PRO A 157 10.14 -3.11 -8.88
CA PRO A 157 10.29 -2.24 -10.05
C PRO A 157 9.38 -1.00 -10.01
N LEU A 158 8.21 -1.09 -9.37
CA LEU A 158 7.23 -0.01 -9.28
C LEU A 158 7.62 1.07 -8.26
N LEU A 159 8.60 0.81 -7.39
CA LEU A 159 9.10 1.78 -6.42
C LEU A 159 10.06 2.80 -7.06
N GLY A 160 10.47 2.56 -8.30
CA GLY A 160 11.37 3.42 -9.04
C GLY A 160 12.84 3.25 -8.65
N SER A 161 13.68 4.06 -9.29
CA SER A 161 15.14 3.98 -9.20
C SER A 161 15.73 4.61 -7.92
N ALA A 162 14.99 5.51 -7.27
CA ALA A 162 15.47 6.34 -6.17
C ALA A 162 14.92 5.95 -4.79
N MET A 163 14.34 4.74 -4.65
CA MET A 163 13.79 4.30 -3.36
C MET A 163 14.89 4.24 -2.28
N PRO A 164 14.77 4.98 -1.17
CA PRO A 164 15.79 4.99 -0.13
C PRO A 164 15.98 3.60 0.48
N GLN A 165 17.23 3.16 0.59
CA GLN A 165 17.57 1.92 1.29
C GLN A 165 17.77 2.21 2.78
N ALA A 166 16.96 1.56 3.62
CA ALA A 166 17.12 1.66 5.05
C ALA A 166 18.31 0.80 5.50
N HIS A 167 19.29 1.44 6.13
CA HIS A 167 20.42 0.76 6.77
C HIS A 167 20.32 0.85 8.28
N ARG A 168 20.79 -0.18 8.99
CA ARG A 168 20.92 -0.18 10.44
C ARG A 168 22.40 -0.05 10.79
N LEU A 169 22.75 0.98 11.56
CA LEU A 169 24.09 1.08 12.15
C LEU A 169 24.33 -0.09 13.11
N VAL A 170 25.56 -0.57 13.15
CA VAL A 170 25.98 -1.57 14.13
C VAL A 170 25.81 -0.98 15.53
N SER A 171 25.19 -1.76 16.42
CA SER A 171 24.98 -1.33 17.80
C SER A 171 26.29 -1.43 18.57
N ASN A 172 26.95 -0.29 18.78
CA ASN A 172 28.10 -0.16 19.68
C ASN A 172 27.66 0.53 20.98
N PRO A 173 27.08 -0.20 21.95
CA PRO A 173 26.61 0.39 23.19
C PRO A 173 27.78 0.95 24.00
N VAL A 174 27.66 2.18 24.45
CA VAL A 174 28.63 2.82 25.37
C VAL A 174 28.04 2.75 26.79
N PRO A 175 28.83 2.41 27.83
CA PRO A 175 28.36 2.44 29.21
C PRO A 175 27.81 3.82 29.59
N LYS A 176 26.73 3.83 30.39
CA LYS A 176 26.24 5.10 30.96
C LYS A 176 27.30 5.66 31.91
N ILE A 177 27.59 6.95 31.80
CA ILE A 177 28.40 7.66 32.78
C ILE A 177 27.55 7.76 34.07
N PRO A 178 27.99 7.19 35.20
CA PRO A 178 27.30 7.39 36.47
C PRO A 178 27.36 8.87 36.85
N GLY A 179 26.20 9.45 37.16
CA GLY A 179 26.06 10.77 37.78
C GLY A 179 25.76 10.63 39.26
#